data_AF-A0A379WDA0-F1
#
_entry.id   AF-A0A379WDA0-F1
#
_cell.length_a   1.000
_cell.length_b   1.000
_cell.length_c   1.000
_cell.angle_alpha   90.00
_cell.angle_beta   90.00
_cell.angle_gamma   90.00
#
_symmetry.space_group_name_H-M   'P 1'
#
loop_
_entity.id
_entity.type
_entity.pdbx_description
1 polymer ?
#
loop_
_entity_poly.entity_id
_entity_poly.type
_entity_poly.pdbx_seq_one_letter_code
_entity_poly.pdbx_strand_id
1 'polypeptide(L)'
;MEFQFGTNWSYYSHYVGDIFGAPLAIEGLMAFFLESTFVGLFFFGWDRLSKVQHMCVTWLVALGSNLSALWILVANGWMQNPIAADFNFETMRMKW
;
A
#
# COMPACT_ATOMS: atom_id res chain seq x y z
N MET A 1 -8.39 6.03 -5.12
CA MET A 1 -8.69 4.95 -6.10
C MET A 1 -9.08 3.63 -5.42
N GLU A 2 -8.62 3.36 -4.20
CA GLU A 2 -8.91 2.13 -3.44
C GLU A 2 -10.40 1.71 -3.43
N PHE A 3 -11.32 2.63 -3.10
CA PHE A 3 -12.75 2.33 -3.06
C PHE A 3 -13.38 1.99 -4.43
N GLN A 4 -12.73 2.32 -5.56
CA GLN A 4 -13.25 1.97 -6.89
C GLN A 4 -13.14 0.47 -7.18
N PHE A 5 -12.16 -0.23 -6.57
CA PHE A 5 -12.05 -1.69 -6.68
C PHE A 5 -13.25 -2.38 -6.05
N GLY A 6 -13.76 -1.86 -4.92
CA GLY A 6 -14.94 -2.41 -4.25
C GLY A 6 -16.27 -2.05 -4.93
N THR A 7 -16.42 -0.80 -5.39
CA THR A 7 -17.71 -0.31 -5.91
C THR A 7 -17.96 -0.65 -7.38
N ASN A 8 -16.92 -0.65 -8.23
CA ASN A 8 -17.08 -0.86 -9.67
C ASN A 8 -16.54 -2.23 -10.16
N TRP A 9 -15.73 -2.90 -9.33
CA TRP A 9 -15.07 -4.17 -9.69
C TRP A 9 -15.28 -5.24 -8.61
N SER A 10 -16.53 -5.42 -8.17
CA SER A 10 -16.88 -6.32 -7.07
C SER A 10 -16.54 -7.79 -7.34
N TYR A 11 -16.72 -8.27 -8.59
CA TYR A 11 -16.38 -9.65 -8.96
C TYR A 11 -14.86 -9.88 -8.98
N TYR A 12 -14.09 -8.90 -9.46
CA TYR A 12 -12.64 -8.92 -9.43
C TYR A 12 -12.12 -8.95 -7.97
N SER A 13 -12.65 -8.08 -7.12
CA SER A 13 -12.33 -8.05 -5.69
C SER A 13 -12.67 -9.37 -4.98
N HIS A 14 -13.74 -10.06 -5.37
CA HIS A 14 -14.06 -11.39 -4.84
C HIS A 14 -13.09 -12.47 -5.35
N TYR A 15 -12.70 -12.41 -6.63
CA TYR A 15 -11.93 -13.45 -7.30
C TYR A 15 -10.44 -13.45 -6.92
N VAL A 16 -9.85 -12.26 -6.72
CA VAL A 16 -8.41 -12.09 -6.41
C VAL A 16 -8.15 -11.42 -5.06
N GLY A 17 -9.19 -11.17 -4.26
CA GLY A 17 -9.09 -10.41 -3.00
C GLY A 17 -8.14 -11.02 -1.96
N ASP A 18 -8.01 -12.34 -1.91
CA ASP A 18 -7.10 -13.02 -0.97
C ASP A 18 -5.62 -12.76 -1.31
N ILE A 19 -5.30 -12.46 -2.58
CA ILE A 19 -3.94 -12.23 -3.06
C ILE A 19 -3.64 -10.74 -3.23
N PHE A 20 -4.55 -10.02 -3.86
CA PHE A 20 -4.41 -8.60 -4.17
C PHE A 20 -4.72 -7.71 -2.94
N GLY A 21 -5.61 -8.14 -2.05
CA GLY A 21 -6.03 -7.35 -0.88
C GLY A 21 -4.99 -7.29 0.24
N ALA A 22 -4.19 -8.34 0.42
CA ALA A 22 -3.19 -8.37 1.49
C ALA A 22 -2.06 -7.34 1.31
N PRO A 23 -1.43 -7.18 0.11
CA PRO A 23 -0.45 -6.12 -0.14
C PRO A 23 -1.03 -4.71 0.03
N LEU A 24 -2.25 -4.46 -0.45
CA LEU A 24 -2.90 -3.16 -0.34
C LEU A 24 -3.21 -2.79 1.12
N ALA A 25 -3.67 -3.74 1.93
CA ALA A 25 -3.92 -3.50 3.36
C ALA A 25 -2.61 -3.18 4.12
N ILE A 26 -1.52 -3.89 3.79
CA ILE A 26 -0.20 -3.64 4.38
C ILE A 26 0.35 -2.28 3.94
N GLU A 27 0.17 -1.90 2.69
CA GLU A 27 0.52 -0.57 2.18
C GLU A 27 -0.17 0.53 2.99
N GLY A 28 -1.48 0.44 3.16
CA GLY A 28 -2.27 1.42 3.90
C GLY A 28 -1.86 1.52 5.37
N LEU A 29 -1.61 0.39 6.04
CA LEU A 29 -1.24 0.39 7.46
C LEU A 29 0.20 0.85 7.71
N MET A 30 1.13 0.51 6.82
CA MET A 30 2.55 0.78 7.04
C MET A 30 3.02 2.06 6.35
N ALA A 31 2.86 2.14 5.03
CA ALA A 31 3.43 3.24 4.24
C ALA A 31 2.59 4.51 4.40
N PHE A 32 1.26 4.39 4.27
CA PHE A 32 0.36 5.54 4.33
C PHE A 32 0.30 6.17 5.73
N PHE A 33 0.29 5.34 6.78
CA PHE A 33 0.29 5.83 8.16
C PHE A 33 1.60 6.53 8.51
N LEU A 34 2.72 5.97 8.06
CA LEU A 34 4.04 6.55 8.27
C LEU A 34 4.18 7.87 7.52
N GLU A 35 3.84 7.89 6.23
CA GLU A 35 3.88 9.09 5.40
C GLU A 35 2.99 10.21 5.96
N SER A 36 1.70 9.93 6.24
CA SER A 36 0.77 10.94 6.73
C SER A 36 1.17 11.53 8.09
N THR A 37 1.72 10.71 8.99
CA THR A 37 2.20 11.17 10.30
C THR A 37 3.45 12.04 10.17
N PHE A 38 4.43 11.60 9.38
CA PHE A 38 5.69 12.35 9.20
C PHE A 38 5.55 13.58 8.31
N VAL A 39 4.61 13.61 7.35
CA VAL A 39 4.29 14.83 6.59
C VAL A 39 3.75 15.92 7.51
N GLY A 40 2.90 15.57 8.49
CA GLY A 40 2.43 16.53 9.49
C GLY A 40 3.59 17.10 10.32
N LEU A 41 4.49 16.23 10.77
CA LEU A 41 5.72 16.64 11.47
C LEU A 41 6.67 17.46 10.59
N PHE A 42 6.71 17.22 9.28
CA PHE A 42 7.54 17.98 8.35
C PHE A 42 7.08 19.43 8.18
N PHE A 43 5.77 19.70 8.18
CA PHE A 43 5.26 21.07 8.09
C PHE A 43 5.29 21.81 9.43
N PHE A 44 4.95 21.15 10.54
CA PHE A 44 4.87 21.80 11.86
C PHE A 44 6.12 21.66 12.72
N GLY A 45 7.13 20.91 12.26
CA GLY A 45 8.34 20.58 13.02
C GLY A 45 9.45 21.63 12.98
N TRP A 46 9.34 22.68 12.16
CA TRP A 46 10.43 23.65 11.94
C TRP A 46 10.94 24.33 13.22
N ASP A 47 10.03 24.75 14.12
CA ASP A 47 10.40 25.40 15.39
C ASP A 47 10.50 24.42 16.57
N ARG A 48 10.10 23.16 16.39
CA ARG A 48 10.03 22.14 17.46
C ARG A 48 11.08 21.04 17.36
N LEU A 49 11.71 20.85 16.19
CA LEU A 49 12.69 19.80 15.93
C LEU A 49 14.07 20.42 15.68
N SER A 50 15.12 19.73 16.12
CA SER A 50 16.49 20.08 15.72
C SER A 50 16.71 19.80 14.22
N LYS A 51 17.67 20.49 13.60
CA LYS A 51 17.99 20.33 12.16
C LYS A 51 18.18 18.87 11.73
N VAL A 52 18.81 18.05 12.57
CA VAL A 52 19.04 16.62 12.30
C VAL A 52 17.73 15.83 12.39
N GLN A 53 16.90 16.09 13.39
CA GLN A 53 15.59 15.43 13.53
C GLN A 53 14.67 15.76 12.36
N HIS A 54 14.66 17.02 11.93
CA HIS A 54 13.87 17.45 10.77
C HIS A 54 14.34 16.75 9.47
N MET A 55 15.65 16.59 9.30
CA MET A 55 16.22 15.84 8.17
C MET A 55 15.79 14.37 8.20
N CYS A 56 15.84 13.71 9.37
CA CYS A 56 15.37 12.33 9.52
C CYS A 56 13.88 12.19 9.17
N VAL A 57 13.03 13.14 9.60
CA VAL A 57 11.60 13.15 9.26
C VAL A 57 11.41 13.24 7.74
N THR A 58 12.13 14.13 7.06
CA THR A 58 12.06 14.24 5.59
C THR A 58 12.47 12.96 4.87
N TRP A 59 13.53 12.29 5.35
CA TRP A 59 13.95 11.00 4.79
C TRP A 59 12.92 9.89 5.02
N LEU A 60 12.29 9.87 6.18
CA LEU A 60 11.22 8.91 6.49
C LEU A 60 9.98 9.13 5.63
N VAL A 61 9.61 10.39 5.33
CA VAL A 61 8.55 10.70 4.36
C VAL A 61 8.91 10.14 2.98
N ALA A 62 10.12 10.44 2.48
CA ALA A 62 10.57 9.95 1.18
C ALA A 62 10.61 8.41 1.10
N LEU A 63 11.00 7.74 2.19
CA LEU A 63 11.00 6.29 2.29
C LEU A 63 9.58 5.72 2.31
N GLY A 64 8.64 6.36 3.03
CA GLY A 64 7.23 6.01 3.05
C GLY A 64 6.60 6.07 1.65
N SER A 65 6.82 7.16 0.92
CA SER A 65 6.29 7.30 -0.46
C SER A 65 6.87 6.25 -1.41
N ASN A 66 8.17 5.91 -1.29
CA ASN A 66 8.79 4.85 -2.10
C ASN A 66 8.25 3.45 -1.76
N LEU A 67 8.02 3.17 -0.48
CA LEU A 67 7.41 1.90 -0.06
C LEU A 67 5.97 1.79 -0.58
N SER A 68 5.18 2.87 -0.55
CA SER A 68 3.83 2.87 -1.13
C SER A 68 3.88 2.56 -2.63
N ALA A 69 4.77 3.22 -3.37
CA ALA A 69 4.96 2.94 -4.79
C ALA A 69 5.37 1.48 -5.06
N LEU A 70 6.23 0.90 -4.23
CA LEU A 70 6.63 -0.50 -4.35
C LEU A 70 5.42 -1.43 -4.19
N TRP A 71 4.59 -1.24 -3.16
CA TRP A 71 3.43 -2.12 -2.92
C TRP A 71 2.37 -2.01 -4.02
N ILE A 72 2.09 -0.79 -4.52
CA ILE A 72 1.20 -0.57 -5.67
C ILE A 72 1.74 -1.28 -6.91
N LEU A 73 3.04 -1.18 -7.17
CA LEU A 73 3.67 -1.81 -8.33
C LEU A 73 3.73 -3.34 -8.21
N VAL A 74 3.91 -3.88 -7.00
CA VAL A 74 3.81 -5.32 -6.75
C VAL A 74 2.40 -5.82 -7.04
N ALA A 75 1.38 -5.10 -6.57
CA ALA A 75 -0.02 -5.43 -6.85
C ALA A 75 -0.32 -5.40 -8.36
N ASN A 76 0.13 -4.35 -9.06
CA ASN A 76 -0.01 -4.23 -10.51
C ASN A 76 0.80 -5.30 -11.28
N GLY A 77 2.02 -5.59 -10.84
CA GLY A 77 2.87 -6.63 -11.44
C GLY A 77 2.23 -8.01 -11.35
N TRP A 78 1.57 -8.32 -10.23
CA TRP A 78 0.79 -9.55 -10.06
C TRP A 78 -0.45 -9.57 -10.98
N MET A 79 -1.10 -8.43 -11.23
CA MET A 79 -2.19 -8.33 -12.22
C MET A 79 -1.73 -8.65 -13.64
N GLN A 80 -0.50 -8.30 -14.00
CA GLN A 80 0.08 -8.62 -15.32
C GLN A 80 0.56 -10.07 -15.41
N ASN A 81 1.21 -10.57 -14.37
CA ASN A 81 1.73 -11.94 -14.30
C ASN A 81 1.30 -12.58 -12.98
N PRO A 82 0.18 -13.32 -12.94
CA PRO A 82 -0.32 -13.95 -11.73
C PRO A 82 0.50 -15.22 -11.43
N ILE A 83 1.69 -15.02 -10.88
CA ILE A 83 2.55 -16.07 -10.32
C ILE A 83 2.18 -16.34 -8.86
N ALA A 84 2.33 -17.59 -8.42
CA ALA A 84 1.97 -18.07 -7.09
C ALA A 84 0.47 -17.87 -6.75
N ALA A 85 -0.40 -18.18 -7.71
CA ALA A 85 -1.84 -18.20 -7.53
C ALA A 85 -2.42 -19.50 -8.09
N ASP A 86 -3.17 -20.25 -7.27
CA ASP A 86 -3.88 -21.46 -7.67
C ASP A 86 -5.40 -21.21 -7.63
N PHE A 87 -6.10 -21.69 -8.65
CA PHE A 87 -7.55 -21.56 -8.71
C PHE A 87 -8.21 -22.69 -7.90
N ASN A 88 -8.96 -22.31 -6.86
CA ASN A 88 -9.72 -23.27 -6.07
C ASN A 88 -11.19 -23.31 -6.53
N PHE A 89 -11.62 -24.46 -7.04
CA PHE A 89 -12.96 -24.69 -7.59
C PHE A 89 -14.06 -24.72 -6.51
N GLU A 90 -13.74 -24.99 -5.25
CA GLU A 90 -14.71 -25.00 -4.15
C GLU A 90 -15.09 -23.57 -3.73
N THR A 91 -14.10 -22.67 -3.72
CA THR A 91 -14.33 -21.26 -3.35
C THR A 91 -14.58 -20.33 -4.53
N MET A 92 -14.36 -20.79 -5.77
CA MET A 92 -14.42 -19.99 -7.00
C MET A 92 -13.55 -18.71 -6.91
N ARG A 93 -12.35 -18.83 -6.33
CA ARG A 93 -11.39 -17.74 -6.09
C ARG A 93 -9.96 -18.21 -6.35
N MET A 94 -9.07 -17.29 -6.69
CA MET A 94 -7.62 -17.53 -6.69
C MET A 94 -7.09 -17.42 -5.26
N LYS A 95 -6.31 -18.41 -4.83
CA LYS A 95 -5.65 -18.46 -3.51
C LYS A 95 -4.15 -18.68 -3.67
N TRP A 96 -3.40 -18.27 -2.65
CA TRP A 96 -2.00 -18.66 -2.46
C TRP A 96 -1.90 -20.16 -2.12
#